data_AF-A0A968TSS5-F1
#
_entry.id   AF-A0A968TSS5-F1
#
_cell.length_a   1.000
_cell.length_b   1.000
_cell.length_c   1.000
_cell.angle_alpha   90.00
_cell.angle_beta   90.00
_cell.angle_gamma   90.00
#
_symmetry.space_group_name_H-M   'P 1'
#
loop_
_entity.id
_entity.type
_entity.pdbx_description
1 polymer ?
#
loop_
_entity_poly.entity_id
_entity_poly.type
_entity_poly.pdbx_seq_one_letter_code
_entity_poly.pdbx_strand_id
1 'polypeptide(L)'
;MMLPPGLGYVAVGERAVKRLSEGKASGYYNLDLRRWLKSAKDNDVPFTPPLTLMRGQLVALKMMEAQGLENIWARTAKLAAASRAAFSAMGLKLVSQSPSDSVSGAFYPEGIDDKKFRAAVRDKHGLHIAGGQDGRGGTWEGKVFRISHMGYVDAGDTMACLCGIEAELIANGFKVAPGTALSAAAKVLAG
;
A
#
# COMPACT_ATOMS: atom_id res chain seq x y z
N MET A 1 -5.33 3.35 -5.30
CA MET A 1 -6.28 3.30 -6.44
C MET A 1 -6.24 1.91 -7.02
N MET A 2 -7.40 1.32 -7.28
CA MET A 2 -7.54 -0.05 -7.79
C MET A 2 -7.35 -0.09 -9.30
N LEU A 3 -6.16 0.31 -9.76
CA LEU A 3 -5.82 0.45 -11.18
C LEU A 3 -4.40 0.00 -11.47
N PRO A 4 -4.13 -0.45 -12.71
CA PRO A 4 -2.77 -0.61 -13.19
C PRO A 4 -1.98 0.71 -13.11
N PRO A 5 -0.65 0.64 -12.92
CA PRO A 5 0.21 1.83 -12.94
C PRO A 5 0.18 2.50 -14.32
N GLY A 6 0.25 3.84 -14.35
CA GLY A 6 0.29 4.63 -15.59
C GLY A 6 -0.40 6.00 -15.53
N LEU A 7 -1.07 6.32 -14.43
CA LEU A 7 -1.65 7.65 -14.18
C LEU A 7 -0.97 8.34 -13.00
N GLY A 8 -0.68 9.63 -13.15
CA GLY A 8 -0.23 10.51 -12.08
C GLY A 8 -1.25 11.61 -11.83
N TYR A 9 -1.56 11.87 -10.56
CA TYR A 9 -2.53 12.89 -10.16
C TYR A 9 -1.80 14.10 -9.56
N VAL A 10 -2.13 15.30 -10.04
CA VAL A 10 -1.58 16.55 -9.52
C VAL A 10 -2.74 17.51 -9.28
N ALA A 11 -2.88 17.95 -8.04
CA ALA A 11 -3.76 19.05 -7.66
C ALA A 11 -2.91 20.30 -7.42
N VAL A 12 -3.27 21.41 -8.05
CA VAL A 12 -2.50 22.67 -8.01
C VAL A 12 -3.38 23.78 -7.44
N GLY A 13 -3.00 24.32 -6.28
CA GLY A 13 -3.66 25.47 -5.68
C GLY A 13 -3.19 26.81 -6.29
N GLU A 14 -3.92 27.89 -6.01
CA GLU A 14 -3.69 29.21 -6.62
C GLU A 14 -2.25 29.73 -6.48
N ARG A 15 -1.63 29.54 -5.31
CA ARG A 15 -0.24 29.93 -5.06
C ARG A 15 0.73 29.26 -6.04
N ALA A 16 0.51 27.98 -6.33
CA ALA A 16 1.33 27.24 -7.27
C ALA A 16 1.07 27.71 -8.71
N VAL A 17 -0.18 28.01 -9.07
CA VAL A 17 -0.54 28.58 -10.38
C VAL A 17 0.17 29.92 -10.62
N LYS A 18 0.17 30.83 -9.65
CA LYS A 18 0.91 32.12 -9.75
C LYS A 18 2.41 31.90 -9.97
N ARG A 19 3.01 30.96 -9.22
CA ARG A 19 4.42 30.62 -9.40
C ARG A 19 4.72 30.03 -10.76
N LEU A 20 3.83 29.20 -11.30
CA LEU A 20 3.95 28.63 -12.65
C LEU A 20 3.90 29.72 -13.74
N SER A 21 3.10 30.77 -13.57
CA SER A 21 3.04 31.88 -14.55
C SER A 21 4.29 32.76 -14.57
N GLU A 22 4.96 32.91 -13.43
CA GLU A 22 6.17 33.75 -13.29
C GLU A 22 7.46 32.97 -13.61
N GLY A 23 7.42 31.64 -13.52
CA GLY A 23 8.56 30.77 -13.73
C GLY A 23 8.83 30.45 -15.20
N LYS A 24 10.11 30.25 -15.55
CA LYS A 24 10.48 29.54 -16.78
C LYS A 24 10.20 28.06 -16.59
N ALA A 25 9.57 27.40 -17.57
CA ALA A 25 9.46 25.95 -17.51
C ALA A 25 10.84 25.32 -17.57
N SER A 26 11.20 24.58 -16.55
CA SER A 26 12.29 23.63 -16.58
C SER A 26 11.69 22.23 -16.51
N GLY A 27 11.52 21.56 -17.64
CA GLY A 27 10.98 20.20 -17.63
C GLY A 27 10.65 19.63 -18.99
N TYR A 28 10.42 18.32 -19.00
CA TYR A 28 9.91 17.54 -20.13
C TYR A 28 8.56 18.07 -20.60
N TYR A 29 8.35 18.08 -21.92
CA TYR A 29 7.17 18.62 -22.59
C TYR A 29 5.83 18.15 -21.99
N ASN A 30 5.75 16.90 -21.54
CA ASN A 30 4.55 16.29 -20.95
C ASN A 30 4.29 16.67 -19.49
N LEU A 31 5.29 17.22 -18.77
CA LEU A 31 5.18 17.62 -17.36
C LEU A 31 4.95 19.13 -17.18
N ASP A 32 4.79 19.88 -18.27
CA ASP A 32 4.46 21.31 -18.21
C ASP A 32 3.00 21.53 -17.77
N LEU A 33 2.80 21.70 -16.46
CA LEU A 33 1.48 21.92 -15.84
C LEU A 33 0.73 23.11 -16.43
N ARG A 34 1.40 24.08 -17.05
CA ARG A 34 0.73 25.25 -17.66
C ARG A 34 -0.09 24.85 -18.88
N ARG A 35 0.39 23.86 -19.64
CA ARG A 35 -0.35 23.29 -20.79
C ARG A 35 -1.56 22.48 -20.33
N TRP A 36 -1.39 21.70 -19.26
CA TRP A 36 -2.48 20.97 -18.62
C TRP A 36 -3.55 21.93 -18.08
N LEU A 37 -3.15 22.98 -17.35
CA LEU A 37 -4.07 24.01 -16.85
C LEU A 37 -4.76 24.79 -17.96
N LYS A 38 -4.09 25.01 -19.10
CA LYS A 38 -4.71 25.64 -20.28
C LYS A 38 -5.77 24.73 -20.89
N SER A 39 -5.45 23.46 -21.15
CA SER A 39 -6.35 22.50 -21.82
C SER A 39 -7.53 22.11 -20.92
N ALA A 40 -7.32 22.06 -19.59
CA ALA A 40 -8.37 21.76 -18.62
C ALA A 40 -9.52 22.78 -18.64
N LYS A 41 -9.30 24.02 -19.10
CA LYS A 41 -10.36 25.03 -19.27
C LYS A 41 -11.41 24.61 -20.31
N ASP A 42 -10.98 23.81 -21.28
CA ASP A 42 -11.81 23.30 -22.37
C ASP A 42 -12.23 21.84 -22.14
N ASN A 43 -12.05 21.31 -20.91
CA ASN A 43 -12.23 19.90 -20.56
C ASN A 43 -11.38 18.93 -21.41
N ASP A 44 -10.20 19.37 -21.86
CA ASP A 44 -9.31 18.60 -22.72
C ASP A 44 -7.94 18.37 -22.07
N VAL A 45 -7.16 17.48 -22.68
CA VAL A 45 -5.78 17.17 -22.31
C VAL A 45 -4.81 17.62 -23.40
N PRO A 46 -3.61 18.11 -23.04
CA PRO A 46 -2.66 18.65 -24.02
C PRO A 46 -2.06 17.62 -24.99
N PHE A 47 -2.31 16.33 -24.78
CA PHE A 47 -1.78 15.22 -25.60
C PHE A 47 -2.61 13.96 -25.42
N THR A 48 -2.44 12.99 -26.33
CA THR A 48 -3.19 11.73 -26.35
C THR A 48 -3.09 11.01 -24.99
N PRO A 49 -4.21 10.85 -24.27
CA PRO A 49 -4.19 10.23 -22.97
C PRO A 49 -4.34 8.71 -23.07
N PRO A 50 -3.97 7.95 -22.02
CA PRO A 50 -4.23 6.52 -21.96
C PRO A 50 -5.73 6.25 -21.69
N LEU A 51 -6.54 6.26 -22.76
CA LEU A 51 -8.00 6.16 -22.69
C LEU A 51 -8.50 4.96 -21.85
N THR A 52 -7.84 3.80 -21.96
CA THR A 52 -8.18 2.62 -21.17
C THR A 52 -8.02 2.87 -19.66
N LEU A 53 -6.92 3.50 -19.24
CA LEU A 53 -6.70 3.84 -17.83
C LEU A 53 -7.67 4.91 -17.34
N MET A 54 -8.01 5.90 -18.18
CA MET A 54 -9.01 6.92 -17.82
C MET A 54 -10.41 6.32 -17.63
N ARG A 55 -10.81 5.37 -18.48
CA ARG A 55 -12.09 4.65 -18.33
C ARG A 55 -12.09 3.79 -17.06
N GLY A 56 -10.99 3.09 -16.78
CA GLY A 56 -10.83 2.35 -15.52
C GLY A 56 -10.90 3.29 -14.30
N GLN A 57 -10.28 4.46 -14.39
CA GLN A 57 -10.30 5.49 -13.35
C GLN A 57 -11.71 5.95 -13.03
N LEU A 58 -12.56 6.16 -14.04
CA LEU A 58 -13.97 6.51 -13.81
C LEU A 58 -14.70 5.43 -13.00
N VAL A 59 -14.47 4.15 -13.28
CA VAL A 59 -15.07 3.05 -12.54
C VAL A 59 -14.54 3.00 -11.10
N ALA A 60 -13.23 3.11 -10.91
CA ALA A 60 -12.61 3.11 -9.60
C ALA A 60 -13.13 4.27 -8.72
N LEU A 61 -13.30 5.46 -9.29
CA LEU A 61 -13.88 6.61 -8.58
C LEU A 61 -15.33 6.35 -8.19
N LYS A 62 -16.17 5.82 -9.10
CA LYS A 62 -17.57 5.49 -8.78
C LYS A 62 -17.68 4.46 -7.65
N MET A 63 -16.80 3.45 -7.63
CA MET A 63 -16.74 2.49 -6.53
C MET A 63 -16.35 3.16 -5.20
N MET A 64 -15.39 4.08 -5.24
CA MET A 64 -14.97 4.83 -4.05
C MET A 64 -16.05 5.77 -3.53
N GLU A 65 -16.74 6.48 -4.42
CA GLU A 65 -17.87 7.36 -4.09
C GLU A 65 -19.03 6.57 -3.49
N ALA A 66 -19.37 5.41 -4.08
CA ALA A 66 -20.42 4.54 -3.56
C ALA A 66 -20.09 3.98 -2.16
N GLN A 67 -18.81 3.72 -1.87
CA GLN A 67 -18.37 3.29 -0.55
C GLN A 67 -18.30 4.45 0.46
N GLY A 68 -17.92 5.65 0.02
CA GLY A 68 -17.59 6.79 0.87
C GLY A 68 -16.13 6.77 1.36
N LEU A 69 -15.46 7.93 1.34
CA LEU A 69 -14.03 8.04 1.66
C LEU A 69 -13.75 7.69 3.12
N GLU A 70 -14.61 8.13 4.04
CA GLU A 70 -14.50 7.89 5.47
C GLU A 70 -14.60 6.39 5.77
N ASN A 71 -15.47 5.67 5.07
CA ASN A 71 -15.60 4.22 5.18
C ASN A 71 -14.37 3.50 4.61
N ILE A 72 -13.79 4.01 3.52
CA ILE A 72 -12.52 3.48 3.00
C ILE A 72 -11.40 3.65 4.02
N TRP A 73 -11.27 4.85 4.61
CA TRP A 73 -10.26 5.12 5.63
C TRP A 73 -10.45 4.26 6.87
N ALA A 74 -11.68 4.17 7.39
CA ALA A 74 -12.01 3.35 8.55
C ALA A 74 -11.71 1.86 8.27
N ARG A 75 -12.08 1.35 7.10
CA ARG A 75 -11.73 -0.02 6.67
C ARG A 75 -10.23 -0.23 6.64
N THR A 76 -9.48 0.64 5.94
CA THR A 76 -8.01 0.54 5.86
C THR A 76 -7.36 0.59 7.24
N ALA A 77 -7.81 1.50 8.12
CA ALA A 77 -7.33 1.58 9.50
C ALA A 77 -7.61 0.30 10.29
N LYS A 78 -8.80 -0.29 10.14
CA LYS A 78 -9.19 -1.54 10.80
C LYS A 78 -8.37 -2.74 10.32
N LEU A 79 -8.12 -2.87 9.01
CA LEU A 79 -7.25 -3.92 8.45
C LEU A 79 -5.79 -3.77 8.92
N ALA A 80 -5.31 -2.53 8.98
CA ALA A 80 -3.97 -2.24 9.46
C ALA A 80 -3.82 -2.53 10.96
N ALA A 81 -4.81 -2.17 11.77
CA ALA A 81 -4.84 -2.49 13.20
C ALA A 81 -4.86 -4.00 13.43
N ALA A 82 -5.67 -4.75 12.70
CA ALA A 82 -5.73 -6.22 12.78
C ALA A 82 -4.37 -6.86 12.44
N SER A 83 -3.73 -6.37 11.38
CA SER A 83 -2.40 -6.82 10.96
C SER A 83 -1.32 -6.55 12.01
N ARG A 84 -1.30 -5.34 12.57
CA ARG A 84 -0.34 -4.97 13.63
C ARG A 84 -0.58 -5.78 14.90
N ALA A 85 -1.83 -6.01 15.28
CA ALA A 85 -2.17 -6.86 16.42
C ALA A 85 -1.68 -8.30 16.21
N ALA A 86 -1.86 -8.86 15.02
CA ALA A 86 -1.35 -10.18 14.68
C ALA A 86 0.18 -10.25 14.72
N PHE A 87 0.88 -9.25 14.15
CA PHE A 87 2.35 -9.19 14.22
C PHE A 87 2.84 -9.16 15.66
N SER A 88 2.26 -8.30 16.51
CA SER A 88 2.62 -8.23 17.92
C SER A 88 2.30 -9.53 18.68
N ALA A 89 1.16 -10.17 18.40
CA ALA A 89 0.78 -11.43 19.03
C ALA A 89 1.71 -12.59 18.64
N MET A 90 2.19 -12.61 17.40
CA MET A 90 3.24 -13.55 16.96
C MET A 90 4.62 -13.22 17.55
N GLY A 91 4.78 -12.12 18.30
CA GLY A 91 6.08 -11.71 18.86
C GLY A 91 6.99 -10.99 17.87
N LEU A 92 6.47 -10.53 16.74
CA LEU A 92 7.23 -9.74 15.78
C LEU A 92 7.35 -8.29 16.24
N LYS A 93 8.52 -7.69 16.01
CA LYS A 93 8.75 -6.27 16.26
C LYS A 93 8.22 -5.44 15.09
N LEU A 94 7.34 -4.48 15.38
CA LEU A 94 6.87 -3.50 14.38
C LEU A 94 7.98 -2.50 14.02
N VAL A 95 7.99 -2.05 12.77
CA VAL A 95 9.00 -1.11 12.26
C VAL A 95 8.79 0.31 12.75
N SER A 96 7.54 0.81 12.73
CA SER A 96 7.23 2.20 13.08
C SER A 96 6.59 2.31 14.46
N GLN A 97 7.01 3.31 15.23
CA GLN A 97 6.35 3.74 16.47
C GLN A 97 5.09 4.58 16.22
N SER A 98 4.97 5.17 15.02
CA SER A 98 3.79 5.90 14.55
C SER A 98 3.39 5.32 13.19
N PRO A 99 2.68 4.18 13.16
CA PRO A 99 2.45 3.44 11.93
C PRO A 99 1.44 4.15 11.02
N SER A 100 1.67 4.04 9.71
CA SER A 100 0.63 4.37 8.72
C SER A 100 -0.39 3.25 8.64
N ASP A 101 -1.64 3.59 8.34
CA ASP A 101 -2.67 2.59 8.04
C ASP A 101 -2.59 2.05 6.61
N SER A 102 -1.82 2.68 5.73
CA SER A 102 -1.64 2.18 4.36
C SER A 102 -0.84 0.87 4.28
N VAL A 103 0.09 0.67 5.21
CA VAL A 103 1.07 -0.41 5.18
C VAL A 103 1.54 -0.74 6.59
N SER A 104 1.71 -2.02 6.89
CA SER A 104 2.34 -2.47 8.13
C SER A 104 3.59 -3.26 7.84
N GLY A 105 4.65 -3.00 8.60
CA GLY A 105 5.93 -3.68 8.46
C GLY A 105 6.43 -4.22 9.79
N ALA A 106 7.09 -5.37 9.71
CA ALA A 106 7.71 -6.04 10.84
C ALA A 106 9.13 -6.49 10.49
N PHE A 107 9.98 -6.59 11.52
CA PHE A 107 11.30 -7.17 11.39
C PHE A 107 11.23 -8.68 11.23
N TYR A 108 12.10 -9.23 10.39
CA TYR A 108 12.32 -10.67 10.40
C TYR A 108 12.92 -11.10 11.74
N PRO A 109 12.45 -12.22 12.31
CA PRO A 109 13.19 -12.92 13.35
C PRO A 109 14.61 -13.25 12.91
N GLU A 110 15.51 -13.40 13.89
CA GLU A 110 16.89 -13.81 13.63
C GLU A 110 16.95 -15.15 12.88
N GLY A 111 17.84 -15.24 11.88
CA GLY A 111 18.03 -16.45 11.07
C GLY A 111 17.07 -16.62 9.89
N ILE A 112 16.05 -15.76 9.75
CA ILE A 112 15.14 -15.80 8.59
C ILE A 112 15.70 -14.95 7.44
N ASP A 113 15.90 -15.59 6.28
CA ASP A 113 16.28 -14.93 5.03
C ASP A 113 15.05 -14.36 4.32
N ASP A 114 15.07 -13.05 4.05
CA ASP A 114 13.97 -12.32 3.39
C ASP A 114 13.55 -12.92 2.05
N LYS A 115 14.51 -13.20 1.16
CA LYS A 115 14.20 -13.61 -0.22
C LYS A 115 13.57 -15.00 -0.22
N LYS A 116 14.10 -15.92 0.58
CA LYS A 116 13.54 -17.27 0.75
C LYS A 116 12.17 -17.23 1.42
N PHE A 117 12.01 -16.43 2.48
CA PHE A 117 10.74 -16.31 3.18
C PHE A 117 9.64 -15.79 2.24
N ARG A 118 9.86 -14.67 1.55
CA ARG A 118 8.87 -14.12 0.61
C ARG A 118 8.58 -15.05 -0.58
N ALA A 119 9.60 -15.76 -1.07
CA ALA A 119 9.40 -16.76 -2.10
C ALA A 119 8.50 -17.90 -1.60
N ALA A 120 8.71 -18.40 -0.38
CA ALA A 120 7.87 -19.45 0.19
C ALA A 120 6.42 -18.98 0.44
N VAL A 121 6.23 -17.76 0.95
CA VAL A 121 4.90 -17.14 1.10
C VAL A 121 4.16 -17.08 -0.25
N ARG A 122 4.87 -16.71 -1.33
CA ARG A 122 4.31 -16.67 -2.68
C ARG A 122 4.03 -18.05 -3.25
N ASP A 123 5.01 -18.93 -3.24
CA ASP A 123 4.98 -20.17 -4.01
C ASP A 123 4.10 -21.23 -3.34
N LYS A 124 3.98 -21.23 -2.01
CA LYS A 124 3.15 -22.19 -1.27
C LYS A 124 1.74 -21.68 -0.99
N HIS A 125 1.57 -20.37 -0.79
CA HIS A 125 0.29 -19.79 -0.33
C HIS A 125 -0.34 -18.84 -1.35
N GLY A 126 0.34 -18.53 -2.47
CA GLY A 126 -0.16 -17.59 -3.47
C GLY A 126 -0.12 -16.12 -3.04
N LEU A 127 0.57 -15.81 -1.94
CA LEU A 127 0.52 -14.50 -1.29
C LEU A 127 1.77 -13.66 -1.59
N HIS A 128 1.58 -12.38 -1.86
CA HIS A 128 2.68 -11.46 -2.17
C HIS A 128 2.87 -10.46 -1.03
N ILE A 129 4.03 -10.52 -0.38
CA ILE A 129 4.48 -9.52 0.59
C ILE A 129 5.74 -8.81 0.07
N ALA A 130 5.95 -7.57 0.50
CA ALA A 130 7.07 -6.76 0.05
C ALA A 130 8.23 -6.82 1.04
N GLY A 131 9.47 -6.77 0.54
CA GLY A 131 10.66 -6.59 1.38
C GLY A 131 10.85 -5.13 1.83
N GLY A 132 11.83 -4.94 2.70
CA GLY A 132 12.44 -3.64 2.96
C GLY A 132 13.13 -3.09 1.71
N GLN A 133 13.23 -1.76 1.64
CA GLN A 133 13.90 -1.05 0.56
C GLN A 133 14.92 -0.08 1.16
N ASP A 134 16.04 0.08 0.48
CA ASP A 134 17.05 1.06 0.86
C ASP A 134 16.52 2.47 0.66
N GLY A 135 16.84 3.35 1.60
CA GLY A 135 16.35 4.72 1.58
C GLY A 135 17.25 5.69 2.32
N ARG A 136 16.78 6.93 2.46
CA ARG A 136 17.54 8.04 3.08
C ARG A 136 17.98 7.78 4.53
N GLY A 137 17.44 6.75 5.18
CA GLY A 137 17.75 6.35 6.57
C GLY A 137 18.50 5.02 6.70
N GLY A 138 19.05 4.46 5.62
CA GLY A 138 19.88 3.25 5.64
C GLY A 138 19.27 2.05 4.88
N THR A 139 19.97 0.92 4.97
CA THR A 139 19.61 -0.33 4.30
C THR A 139 18.63 -1.15 5.12
N TRP A 140 17.44 -1.36 4.55
CA TRP A 140 16.35 -2.15 5.13
C TRP A 140 16.13 -3.47 4.38
N GLU A 141 16.77 -3.64 3.21
CA GLU A 141 16.76 -4.92 2.49
C GLU A 141 17.23 -6.05 3.43
N GLY A 142 16.54 -7.19 3.37
CA GLY A 142 16.86 -8.35 4.21
C GLY A 142 16.37 -8.28 5.66
N LYS A 143 15.97 -7.11 6.17
CA LYS A 143 15.67 -6.91 7.61
C LYS A 143 14.19 -6.89 7.95
N VAL A 144 13.36 -6.45 7.02
CA VAL A 144 11.92 -6.23 7.26
C VAL A 144 11.09 -6.74 6.09
N PHE A 145 9.84 -7.07 6.36
CA PHE A 145 8.81 -7.24 5.34
C PHE A 145 7.63 -6.30 5.62
N ARG A 146 6.79 -6.10 4.61
CA ARG A 146 5.65 -5.18 4.63
C ARG A 146 4.46 -5.76 3.89
N ILE A 147 3.27 -5.47 4.40
CA ILE A 147 1.98 -5.79 3.80
C ILE A 147 1.14 -4.53 3.63
N SER A 148 0.41 -4.44 2.51
CA SER A 148 -0.43 -3.29 2.13
C SER A 148 -1.87 -3.52 2.57
N HIS A 149 -2.51 -2.46 3.05
CA HIS A 149 -3.93 -2.44 3.46
C HIS A 149 -4.78 -1.54 2.57
N MET A 150 -4.21 -1.06 1.46
CA MET A 150 -4.85 -0.15 0.53
C MET A 150 -5.42 -0.88 -0.69
N GLY A 151 -6.49 -0.28 -1.24
CA GLY A 151 -7.06 -0.70 -2.52
C GLY A 151 -8.15 -1.76 -2.34
N TYR A 152 -8.17 -2.71 -3.26
CA TYR A 152 -9.13 -3.81 -3.30
C TYR A 152 -8.61 -4.95 -2.44
N VAL A 153 -8.83 -4.81 -1.15
CA VAL A 153 -8.39 -5.76 -0.14
C VAL A 153 -9.43 -5.77 0.96
N ASP A 154 -9.79 -6.94 1.45
CA ASP A 154 -10.74 -7.10 2.54
C ASP A 154 -10.16 -7.84 3.75
N ALA A 155 -11.04 -8.14 4.71
CA ALA A 155 -10.67 -8.88 5.91
C ALA A 155 -10.22 -10.32 5.58
N GLY A 156 -10.83 -10.97 4.58
CA GLY A 156 -10.46 -12.31 4.15
C GLY A 156 -9.05 -12.34 3.56
N ASP A 157 -8.75 -11.40 2.67
CA ASP A 157 -7.40 -11.24 2.10
C ASP A 157 -6.34 -11.01 3.20
N THR A 158 -6.67 -10.15 4.17
CA THR A 158 -5.79 -9.83 5.29
C THR A 158 -5.55 -11.06 6.16
N MET A 159 -6.60 -11.81 6.49
CA MET A 159 -6.51 -13.02 7.29
C MET A 159 -5.71 -14.12 6.60
N ALA A 160 -5.93 -14.32 5.29
CA ALA A 160 -5.15 -15.26 4.48
C ALA A 160 -3.66 -14.88 4.47
N CYS A 161 -3.36 -13.59 4.27
CA CYS A 161 -1.99 -13.07 4.32
C CYS A 161 -1.30 -13.37 5.65
N LEU A 162 -1.99 -13.10 6.76
CA LEU A 162 -1.47 -13.35 8.12
C LEU A 162 -1.26 -14.84 8.39
N CYS A 163 -2.14 -15.72 7.92
CA CYS A 163 -1.95 -17.17 7.97
C CYS A 163 -0.70 -17.62 7.22
N GLY A 164 -0.50 -17.15 5.99
CA GLY A 164 0.67 -17.50 5.19
C GLY A 164 1.98 -17.08 5.88
N ILE A 165 1.98 -15.89 6.49
CA ILE A 165 3.12 -15.39 7.28
C ILE A 165 3.36 -16.28 8.51
N GLU A 166 2.33 -16.59 9.29
CA GLU A 166 2.43 -17.46 10.48
C GLU A 166 2.97 -18.85 10.11
N ALA A 167 2.43 -19.46 9.04
CA ALA A 167 2.86 -20.76 8.57
C ALA A 167 4.34 -20.78 8.17
N GLU A 168 4.82 -19.76 7.45
CA GLU A 168 6.23 -19.69 7.08
C GLU A 168 7.13 -19.32 8.26
N LEU A 169 6.67 -18.55 9.24
CA LEU A 169 7.42 -18.33 10.48
C LEU A 169 7.66 -19.66 11.22
N ILE A 170 6.60 -20.46 11.39
CA ILE A 170 6.68 -21.79 12.01
C ILE A 170 7.60 -22.72 11.20
N ALA A 171 7.46 -22.73 9.87
CA ALA A 171 8.29 -23.56 9.00
C ALA A 171 9.79 -23.20 9.05
N ASN A 172 10.12 -21.94 9.38
CA ASN A 172 11.49 -21.47 9.59
C ASN A 172 11.95 -21.60 11.06
N GLY A 173 11.21 -22.35 11.90
CA GLY A 173 11.60 -22.66 13.27
C GLY A 173 11.30 -21.56 14.29
N PHE A 174 10.58 -20.51 13.90
CA PHE A 174 10.15 -19.48 14.83
C PHE A 174 9.00 -20.00 15.72
N LYS A 175 9.14 -19.82 17.04
CA LYS A 175 8.20 -20.39 18.02
C LYS A 175 6.94 -19.54 18.14
N VAL A 176 5.94 -19.85 17.33
CA VAL A 176 4.60 -19.27 17.37
C VAL A 176 3.58 -20.40 17.47
N ALA A 177 2.59 -20.25 18.35
CA ALA A 177 1.49 -21.22 18.41
C ALA A 177 0.60 -21.05 17.18
N PRO A 178 0.24 -22.12 16.44
CA PRO A 178 -0.66 -22.01 15.30
C PRO A 178 -1.98 -21.31 15.65
N GLY A 179 -2.45 -20.41 14.78
CA GLY A 179 -3.69 -19.64 14.97
C GLY A 179 -3.54 -18.37 15.83
N THR A 180 -2.33 -18.05 16.29
CA THR A 180 -2.04 -16.81 17.04
C THR A 180 -2.38 -15.58 16.21
N ALA A 181 -1.96 -15.55 14.94
CA ALA A 181 -2.20 -14.43 14.04
C ALA A 181 -3.69 -14.19 13.82
N LEU A 182 -4.44 -15.26 13.50
CA LEU A 182 -5.88 -15.18 13.24
C LEU A 182 -6.66 -14.75 14.48
N SER A 183 -6.35 -15.32 15.65
CA SER A 183 -7.03 -14.98 16.90
C SER A 183 -6.89 -13.51 17.24
N ALA A 184 -5.68 -12.95 17.10
CA ALA A 184 -5.43 -11.53 17.36
C ALA A 184 -6.12 -10.61 16.34
N ALA A 185 -6.00 -10.92 15.04
CA ALA A 185 -6.64 -10.13 13.99
C ALA A 185 -8.18 -10.17 14.08
N ALA A 186 -8.76 -11.35 14.31
CA ALA A 186 -10.21 -11.52 14.42
C ALA A 186 -10.81 -10.70 15.56
N LYS A 187 -10.14 -10.57 16.71
CA LYS A 187 -10.60 -9.72 17.82
C LYS A 187 -10.72 -8.25 17.41
N VAL A 188 -9.78 -7.76 16.61
CA VAL A 188 -9.82 -6.38 16.09
C VAL A 188 -10.87 -6.23 14.99
N LEU A 189 -11.06 -7.25 14.16
CA LEU A 189 -12.02 -7.21 13.06
C LEU A 189 -13.48 -7.35 13.55
N ALA A 190 -13.71 -8.06 14.66
CA ALA A 190 -15.03 -8.26 15.25
C ALA A 190 -15.51 -7.09 16.13
N GLY A 191 -14.58 -6.33 16.72
CA GLY A 191 -14.87 -5.08 17.44
C GLY A 191 -15.13 -3.91 16.48
#